data_AF-A0A2R6FIS3-F1
#
_entry.id   AF-A0A2R6FIS3-F1
#
_cell.length_a   1.000
_cell.length_b   1.000
_cell.length_c   1.000
_cell.angle_alpha   90.00
_cell.angle_beta   90.00
_cell.angle_gamma   90.00
#
_symmetry.space_group_name_H-M   'P 1'
#
loop_
_entity.id
_entity.type
_entity.pdbx_description
1 polymer ?
#
loop_
_entity_poly.entity_id
_entity_poly.type
_entity_poly.pdbx_seq_one_letter_code
_entity_poly.pdbx_strand_id
1 'polypeptide(L)'
;MDDLVWFAAAGVLFVLLHVAVAAYLYRTAAYGDPDTAGEYLPARDADERTVSNRPASGTDDRVPCPSCGVPNDPRYRFCRRCVADLQASVTSTTGGNGRKRLGS
;
A
#
# COMPACT_ATOMS: atom_id res chain seq x y z
N MET A 1 17.34 -16.27 46.77
CA MET A 1 17.88 -16.70 45.46
C MET A 1 16.73 -17.01 44.51
N ASP A 2 15.60 -17.49 45.02
CA ASP A 2 14.38 -17.80 44.28
C ASP A 2 13.78 -16.61 43.51
N ASP A 3 13.77 -15.40 44.10
CA ASP A 3 13.27 -14.21 43.41
C ASP A 3 14.12 -13.83 42.19
N LEU A 4 15.45 -13.91 42.31
CA LEU A 4 16.37 -13.64 41.19
C LEU A 4 16.17 -14.64 40.06
N VAL A 5 16.00 -15.92 40.41
CA VAL A 5 15.72 -17.00 39.44
C VAL A 5 14.38 -16.77 38.76
N TRP A 6 13.35 -16.34 39.49
CA TRP A 6 12.04 -16.01 38.95
C TRP A 6 12.09 -14.83 37.97
N PHE A 7 12.75 -13.73 38.33
CA PHE A 7 12.90 -12.58 37.43
C PHE A 7 13.71 -12.93 36.18
N ALA A 8 14.76 -13.73 36.32
CA ALA A 8 15.53 -14.21 35.18
C ALA A 8 14.67 -15.08 34.24
N ALA A 9 13.88 -16.01 34.79
CA ALA A 9 12.98 -16.85 34.02
C ALA A 9 11.90 -16.02 33.28
N ALA A 10 11.29 -15.05 33.97
CA ALA A 10 10.32 -14.15 33.37
C ALA A 10 10.93 -13.29 32.24
N GLY A 11 12.16 -12.80 32.44
CA GLY A 11 12.91 -12.08 31.41
C GLY A 11 13.22 -12.94 30.18
N VAL A 12 13.68 -14.17 30.38
CA VAL A 12 13.92 -15.13 29.29
C VAL A 12 12.63 -15.42 28.52
N LEU A 13 11.52 -15.67 29.22
CA LEU A 13 10.23 -15.91 28.60
C LEU A 13 9.76 -14.71 27.76
N PHE A 14 9.92 -13.49 28.29
CA PHE A 14 9.58 -12.27 27.57
C PHE A 14 10.40 -12.12 26.29
N VAL A 15 11.71 -12.36 26.34
CA VAL A 15 12.58 -12.32 25.16
C VAL A 15 12.17 -13.39 24.14
N LEU A 16 11.89 -14.62 24.58
CA LEU A 16 11.43 -15.70 23.70
C LEU A 16 10.10 -15.35 23.02
N LEU A 17 9.16 -14.77 23.75
CA LEU A 17 7.90 -14.29 23.20
C LEU A 17 8.13 -13.24 22.11
N HIS A 18 9.03 -12.28 22.34
CA HIS A 18 9.35 -11.24 21.34
C HIS A 18 10.00 -11.83 20.10
N VAL A 19 10.94 -12.77 20.27
CA VAL A 19 11.57 -13.49 19.16
C VAL A 19 10.53 -14.29 18.38
N ALA A 20 9.60 -14.97 19.05
CA ALA A 20 8.53 -15.71 18.40
C ALA A 20 7.59 -14.80 17.59
N VAL A 21 7.18 -13.66 18.16
CA VAL A 21 6.36 -12.66 17.46
C VAL A 21 7.11 -12.08 16.27
N ALA A 22 8.38 -11.69 16.44
CA ALA A 22 9.20 -11.17 15.34
C ALA A 22 9.38 -12.22 14.23
N ALA A 23 9.65 -13.48 14.57
CA ALA A 23 9.76 -14.57 13.62
C ALA A 23 8.44 -14.86 12.91
N TYR A 24 7.32 -14.80 13.63
CA TYR A 24 5.98 -14.94 13.05
C TYR A 24 5.73 -13.83 12.03
N LEU A 25 5.96 -12.56 12.41
CA LEU A 25 5.77 -11.42 11.51
C LEU A 25 6.71 -11.48 10.30
N TYR A 26 7.96 -11.85 10.50
CA TYR A 26 8.92 -12.07 9.41
C TYR A 26 8.43 -13.18 8.47
N ARG A 27 7.98 -14.30 9.03
CA ARG A 27 7.40 -15.40 8.23
C ARG A 27 6.14 -14.96 7.51
N THR A 28 5.22 -14.25 8.13
CA THR A 28 3.99 -13.80 7.44
C THR A 28 4.29 -12.74 6.38
N ALA A 29 5.31 -11.91 6.58
CA ALA A 29 5.76 -10.98 5.54
C ALA A 29 6.46 -11.71 4.38
N ALA A 30 7.19 -12.78 4.67
CA ALA A 30 7.85 -13.63 3.66
C ALA A 30 6.88 -14.64 2.99
N TYR A 31 5.81 -15.04 3.69
CA TYR A 31 4.78 -15.98 3.26
C TYR A 31 3.54 -15.25 2.71
N GLY A 32 3.51 -13.92 2.84
CA GLY A 32 2.54 -13.06 2.17
C GLY A 32 2.73 -13.19 0.67
N ASP A 33 1.99 -14.12 0.09
CA ASP A 33 1.75 -14.32 -1.34
C ASP A 33 2.97 -14.21 -2.27
N PRO A 34 3.68 -15.32 -2.56
CA PRO A 34 4.59 -15.36 -3.70
C PRO A 34 3.89 -15.15 -5.06
N ASP A 35 2.55 -15.10 -5.15
CA ASP A 35 1.85 -14.82 -6.42
C ASP A 35 1.69 -13.32 -6.72
N THR A 36 2.12 -12.42 -5.81
CA THR A 36 2.23 -10.97 -6.08
C THR A 36 3.63 -10.37 -5.88
N ALA A 37 4.64 -11.21 -5.66
CA ALA A 37 6.05 -10.81 -5.62
C ALA A 37 6.80 -11.36 -6.83
N GLY A 38 6.58 -10.74 -7.99
CA GLY A 38 7.54 -10.75 -9.10
C GLY A 38 7.86 -12.14 -9.64
N GLU A 39 7.01 -12.61 -10.54
CA GLU A 39 7.39 -13.60 -11.53
C GLU A 39 8.60 -13.06 -12.33
N TYR A 40 9.82 -13.38 -11.90
CA TYR A 40 10.96 -13.43 -12.81
C TYR A 40 10.74 -14.67 -13.67
N LEU A 41 9.83 -14.58 -14.64
CA LEU A 41 9.88 -15.48 -15.78
C LEU A 41 11.21 -15.19 -16.48
N PRO A 42 12.18 -16.13 -16.54
CA PRO A 42 13.18 -16.03 -17.56
C PRO A 42 12.42 -16.04 -18.90
N ALA A 43 12.73 -15.08 -19.77
CA ALA A 43 12.19 -15.04 -21.12
C ALA A 43 12.47 -16.38 -21.81
N ARG A 44 11.54 -17.31 -21.72
CA ARG A 44 11.47 -18.49 -22.58
C ARG A 44 10.58 -18.09 -23.73
N ASP A 45 11.28 -17.67 -24.77
CA ASP A 45 10.99 -17.93 -26.16
C ASP A 45 9.52 -17.73 -26.57
N ALA A 46 9.32 -16.56 -27.19
CA ALA A 46 8.34 -16.26 -28.21
C ALA A 46 7.67 -17.47 -28.88
N ASP A 47 6.58 -17.97 -28.29
CA ASP A 47 5.41 -18.43 -29.04
C ASP A 47 4.24 -18.63 -28.07
N GLU A 48 3.30 -17.70 -28.02
CA GLU A 48 1.88 -18.05 -27.97
C GLU A 48 1.08 -16.75 -28.12
N ARG A 49 0.61 -16.53 -29.34
CA ARG A 49 -0.33 -15.48 -29.69
C ARG A 49 -1.71 -15.82 -29.12
N THR A 50 -1.88 -15.75 -27.80
CA THR A 50 -3.19 -15.90 -27.15
C THR A 50 -3.54 -14.63 -26.39
N VAL A 51 -4.31 -13.81 -27.10
CA VAL A 51 -5.14 -12.72 -26.58
C VAL A 51 -5.88 -13.21 -25.33
N SER A 52 -5.45 -12.74 -24.15
CA SER A 52 -6.32 -12.70 -22.98
C SER A 52 -6.51 -11.24 -22.62
N ASN A 53 -7.57 -10.69 -23.21
CA ASN A 53 -8.16 -9.42 -22.86
C ASN A 53 -8.69 -9.53 -21.41
N ARG A 54 -7.78 -9.49 -20.42
CA ARG A 54 -8.16 -9.37 -19.02
C ARG A 54 -8.23 -7.88 -18.71
N PRO A 55 -9.42 -7.31 -18.45
CA PRO A 55 -9.47 -5.96 -17.92
C PRO A 55 -8.67 -5.99 -16.62
N ALA A 56 -7.62 -5.18 -16.54
CA ALA A 56 -6.96 -4.85 -15.29
C ALA A 56 -7.99 -4.10 -14.43
N SER A 57 -8.90 -4.86 -13.82
CA SER A 57 -9.87 -4.37 -12.84
C SER A 57 -9.16 -4.19 -11.51
N GLY A 58 -8.22 -3.25 -11.49
CA GLY A 58 -7.89 -2.45 -10.33
C GLY A 58 -7.95 -1.04 -10.86
N THR A 59 -9.10 -0.40 -10.71
CA THR A 59 -9.20 1.03 -10.96
C THR A 59 -8.08 1.69 -10.17
N ASP A 60 -7.12 2.30 -10.87
CA ASP A 60 -6.08 3.11 -10.25
C ASP A 60 -6.75 4.38 -9.74
N ASP A 61 -7.58 4.23 -8.70
CA ASP A 61 -8.33 5.31 -8.05
C ASP A 61 -7.40 6.17 -7.18
N ARG A 62 -6.10 6.15 -7.47
CA ARG A 62 -5.11 6.93 -6.75
C ARG A 62 -5.27 8.39 -7.11
N VAL A 63 -5.36 9.23 -6.10
CA VAL A 63 -5.45 10.68 -6.24
C VAL A 63 -4.05 11.30 -6.13
N PRO A 64 -3.58 12.06 -7.14
CA PRO A 64 -2.32 12.75 -7.05
C PRO A 64 -2.43 13.91 -6.05
N CYS A 65 -1.41 14.09 -5.20
CA CYS A 65 -1.34 15.23 -4.30
C CYS A 65 -1.19 16.54 -5.11
N PRO A 66 -2.00 17.58 -4.85
CA PRO A 66 -1.89 18.85 -5.56
C PRO A 66 -0.59 19.61 -5.26
N SER A 67 0.03 19.36 -4.10
CA SER A 67 1.24 20.07 -3.67
C SER A 67 2.54 19.39 -4.12
N CYS A 68 2.56 18.06 -4.24
CA CYS A 68 3.79 17.34 -4.55
C CYS A 68 3.65 16.21 -5.59
N GLY A 69 2.47 15.99 -6.15
CA GLY A 69 2.23 15.02 -7.23
C GLY A 69 2.25 13.53 -6.82
N VAL A 70 2.52 13.20 -5.55
CA VAL A 70 2.54 11.79 -5.11
C VAL A 70 1.15 11.18 -5.23
N PRO A 71 0.99 9.98 -5.80
CA PRO A 71 -0.29 9.28 -5.80
C PRO A 71 -0.63 8.76 -4.39
N ASN A 72 -1.86 9.00 -3.94
CA ASN A 72 -2.39 8.60 -2.62
C ASN A 72 -3.66 7.76 -2.78
N ASP A 73 -3.98 6.97 -1.76
CA ASP A 73 -5.28 6.32 -1.65
C ASP A 73 -6.38 7.40 -1.49
N PRO A 74 -7.54 7.30 -2.17
CA PRO A 74 -8.60 8.29 -2.09
C PRO A 74 -9.23 8.41 -0.69
N ARG A 75 -9.02 7.41 0.19
CA ARG A 75 -9.45 7.44 1.59
C ARG A 75 -8.53 8.29 2.47
N TYR A 76 -7.35 8.69 2.00
CA TYR A 76 -6.44 9.54 2.76
C TYR A 76 -6.94 10.98 2.81
N ARG A 77 -6.92 11.57 4.02
CA ARG A 77 -7.19 12.99 4.22
C ARG A 77 -5.98 13.87 3.84
N PHE A 78 -4.77 13.38 4.12
CA PHE A 78 -3.52 14.10 3.93
C PHE A 78 -2.56 13.33 3.02
N CYS A 79 -1.71 14.05 2.31
CA CYS A 79 -0.66 13.45 1.49
C CYS A 79 0.35 12.68 2.35
N ARG A 80 0.65 11.44 1.97
CA ARG A 80 1.63 10.57 2.65
C ARG A 80 3.09 11.07 2.62
N ARG A 81 3.38 12.09 1.80
CA ARG A 81 4.74 12.65 1.64
C ARG A 81 4.88 14.05 2.21
N CYS A 82 3.96 14.96 1.88
CA CYS A 82 4.07 16.38 2.22
C CYS A 82 2.99 16.88 3.20
N VAL A 83 2.10 15.99 3.66
CA VAL A 83 1.04 16.30 4.64
C VAL A 83 -0.02 17.31 4.17
N ALA A 84 0.02 17.76 2.90
CA ALA A 84 -1.01 18.62 2.32
C ALA A 84 -2.40 17.95 2.31
N ASP A 85 -3.46 18.72 2.54
CA ASP A 85 -4.85 18.25 2.50
C ASP A 85 -5.25 17.87 1.05
N LEU A 86 -5.78 16.65 0.88
CA LEU A 86 -6.17 16.12 -0.45
C LEU A 86 -7.60 16.53 -0.83
N GLN A 87 -8.46 16.81 0.14
CA GLN A 87 -9.90 17.09 -0.04
C GLN A 87 -10.17 18.53 -0.51
N ALA A 88 -9.23 19.45 -0.29
CA ALA A 88 -9.29 20.80 -0.84
C ALA A 88 -9.39 20.82 -2.37
N SER A 89 -8.90 19.77 -3.05
CA SER A 89 -8.89 19.64 -4.51
C SER A 89 -10.14 18.99 -5.11
N VAL A 90 -10.84 18.11 -4.36
CA VAL A 90 -11.98 17.34 -4.88
C VAL A 90 -13.18 18.26 -5.20
N THR A 91 -13.35 19.31 -4.40
CA THR A 91 -14.43 20.30 -4.60
C THR A 91 -14.23 21.14 -5.86
N SER A 92 -13.00 21.26 -6.36
CA SER A 92 -12.67 22.13 -7.49
C SER A 92 -12.89 21.47 -8.86
N THR A 93 -12.91 20.14 -8.94
CA THR A 93 -13.05 19.40 -10.21
C THR A 93 -14.50 19.07 -10.54
N THR A 94 -15.38 18.87 -9.55
CA THR A 94 -16.82 18.60 -9.80
C THR A 94 -17.63 19.86 -10.17
N GLY A 95 -17.06 21.06 -10.03
CA GLY A 95 -17.70 22.34 -10.38
C GLY A 95 -17.43 22.86 -11.80
N GLY A 96 -16.84 22.06 -12.68
CA GLY A 96 -16.28 22.52 -13.96
C GLY A 96 -17.15 22.39 -15.20
N ASN A 97 -18.45 22.07 -15.09
CA ASN A 97 -19.33 21.93 -16.25
C ASN A 97 -20.63 22.74 -16.08
N GLY A 98 -20.51 24.07 -16.17
CA GLY A 98 -21.67 24.93 -15.92
C GLY A 98 -21.43 26.44 -16.00
N ARG A 99 -20.77 26.97 -17.03
CA ARG A 99 -20.98 28.37 -17.41
C ARG A 99 -21.25 28.51 -18.90
N LYS A 100 -22.43 29.06 -19.16
CA LYS A 100 -23.13 29.16 -20.43
C LYS A 100 -22.40 30.10 -21.39
N ARG A 101 -22.67 29.87 -22.69
CA ARG A 101 -22.60 30.87 -23.76
C ARG A 101 -23.17 32.22 -23.31
N LEU A 102 -22.59 33.34 -23.79
CA LEU A 102 -23.27 34.55 -24.31
C LEU A 102 -22.25 35.69 -24.58
N GLY A 103 -22.23 36.21 -25.83
CA GLY A 103 -21.71 37.52 -26.29
C GLY A 103 -20.20 37.79 -26.15
N SER A 104 -19.52 38.49 -27.06
CA SER A 104 -19.90 39.41 -28.14
C SER A 104 -18.91 39.31 -29.30
#